data_AF-A0AAV1QLT8-F1
#
_entry.id   AF-A0AAV1QLT8-F1
#
_cell.length_a   1.000
_cell.length_b   1.000
_cell.length_c   1.000
_cell.angle_alpha   90.00
_cell.angle_beta   90.00
_cell.angle_gamma   90.00
#
_symmetry.space_group_name_H-M   'P 1'
#
loop_
_entity.id
_entity.type
_entity.pdbx_description
1 polymer ?
#
loop_
_entity_poly.entity_id
_entity_poly.type
_entity_poly.pdbx_seq_one_letter_code
_entity_poly.pdbx_strand_id
1 'polypeptide(L)'
;MTKRSIDADDAVGGANAVCDSSSKEAATFRWKMELAKRSTQTMVVSETPVTCYRDVWGAPKKRVTHLCRVQLPPSELLHREWRLEDGGSWGYVFNYSGHEMCIYQLEKGEYFSPLGLKANLTSTDWSVLCTLSTYGSRENDPLVDPDEPMSEDGEKNWKLVSSMVWETKRTGSGRWYYRASHQTKETDTGVVSEFVLDYFNGECGVLQSTLRLPLDHWAHVMSDLAEKVKGLFVSSQSYKDIMMVRRTL
;
A
#
# COMPACT_ATOMS: atom_id res chain seq x y z
N MET A 1 32.80 -66.98 9.83
CA MET A 1 33.86 -66.69 10.82
C MET A 1 34.47 -65.35 10.39
N THR A 2 34.53 -64.28 11.19
CA THR A 2 34.25 -64.13 12.64
C THR A 2 33.74 -62.70 12.97
N LYS A 3 33.01 -62.55 14.10
CA LYS A 3 32.61 -61.29 14.77
C LYS A 3 33.85 -60.48 15.24
N ARG A 4 33.87 -59.22 15.72
CA ARG A 4 32.97 -58.22 16.39
C ARG A 4 33.58 -56.79 16.11
N SER A 5 33.10 -55.61 16.55
CA SER A 5 31.77 -54.95 16.72
C SER A 5 31.95 -53.60 17.48
N ILE A 6 30.90 -52.75 17.55
CA ILE A 6 30.66 -51.63 18.51
C ILE A 6 31.18 -50.22 18.13
N ASP A 7 30.23 -49.39 17.68
CA ASP A 7 29.74 -48.09 18.19
C ASP A 7 30.69 -46.98 18.69
N ALA A 8 30.49 -45.76 18.17
CA ALA A 8 30.21 -44.51 18.93
C ALA A 8 29.78 -43.36 17.98
N ASP A 9 29.04 -42.37 18.50
CA ASP A 9 28.59 -41.18 17.77
C ASP A 9 29.71 -40.16 17.48
N ASP A 10 29.54 -39.35 16.44
CA ASP A 10 29.82 -37.90 16.54
C ASP A 10 28.95 -37.08 15.57
N ALA A 11 28.38 -35.97 16.03
CA ALA A 11 27.31 -35.24 15.35
C ALA A 11 27.67 -33.77 15.08
N VAL A 12 28.46 -33.52 14.03
CA VAL A 12 28.87 -32.18 13.59
C VAL A 12 28.80 -32.08 12.05
N GLY A 13 28.15 -31.09 11.44
CA GLY A 13 27.31 -30.05 12.04
C GLY A 13 26.53 -29.28 10.96
N GLY A 14 25.25 -28.98 11.23
CA GLY A 14 24.39 -28.25 10.30
C GLY A 14 24.72 -26.76 10.26
N ALA A 15 25.50 -26.32 9.29
CA ALA A 15 25.87 -24.91 9.10
C ALA A 15 25.00 -24.21 8.03
N ASN A 16 24.70 -22.93 8.27
CA ASN A 16 24.19 -21.95 7.30
C ASN A 16 22.76 -22.14 6.74
N ALA A 17 21.77 -22.20 7.64
CA ALA A 17 20.37 -21.85 7.35
C ALA A 17 19.88 -20.61 8.15
N VAL A 18 20.80 -19.81 8.71
CA VAL A 18 20.50 -18.73 9.67
C VAL A 18 20.70 -17.31 9.08
N CYS A 19 21.23 -17.21 7.85
CA CYS A 19 21.81 -15.97 7.31
C CYS A 19 20.91 -15.21 6.33
N ASP A 20 19.61 -15.07 6.59
CA ASP A 20 18.68 -14.41 5.64
C ASP A 20 17.55 -13.55 6.27
N SER A 21 17.00 -13.92 7.43
CA SER A 21 15.95 -13.14 8.12
C SER A 21 16.42 -11.71 8.46
N SER A 22 17.54 -11.58 9.17
CA SER A 22 18.11 -10.28 9.56
C SER A 22 18.47 -9.38 8.36
N SER A 23 18.81 -9.99 7.21
CA SER A 23 19.07 -9.25 5.96
C SER A 23 17.79 -8.62 5.41
N LYS A 24 16.70 -9.39 5.39
CA LYS A 24 15.37 -8.97 4.93
C LYS A 24 14.76 -7.94 5.88
N GLU A 25 14.82 -8.17 7.19
CA GLU A 25 14.48 -7.18 8.22
C GLU A 25 15.21 -5.85 8.00
N ALA A 26 16.53 -5.90 7.81
CA ALA A 26 17.34 -4.71 7.58
C ALA A 26 17.02 -4.02 6.23
N ALA A 27 16.45 -4.70 5.24
CA ALA A 27 15.99 -4.10 3.98
C ALA A 27 14.61 -3.43 4.18
N THR A 28 13.65 -4.13 4.77
CA THR A 28 12.33 -3.58 5.15
C THR A 28 12.46 -2.34 6.03
N PHE A 29 13.30 -2.42 7.07
CA PHE A 29 13.57 -1.31 7.98
C PHE A 29 14.26 -0.14 7.27
N ARG A 30 15.23 -0.39 6.37
CA ARG A 30 15.84 0.67 5.55
C ARG A 30 14.84 1.39 4.66
N TRP A 31 13.90 0.67 4.04
CA TRP A 31 12.89 1.28 3.15
C TRP A 31 11.86 2.11 3.95
N LYS A 32 11.34 1.56 5.05
CA LYS A 32 10.48 2.31 6.01
C LYS A 32 11.21 3.55 6.58
N MET A 33 12.50 3.43 6.89
CA MET A 33 13.34 4.57 7.30
C MET A 33 13.56 5.60 6.17
N GLU A 34 13.69 5.19 4.91
CA GLU A 34 13.94 6.13 3.82
C GLU A 34 12.68 6.95 3.49
N LEU A 35 11.50 6.35 3.57
CA LEU A 35 10.22 7.07 3.57
C LEU A 35 10.14 8.08 4.72
N ALA A 36 10.52 7.69 5.94
CA ALA A 36 10.57 8.59 7.10
C ALA A 36 11.65 9.69 7.00
N LYS A 37 12.74 9.47 6.25
CA LYS A 37 13.72 10.52 5.94
C LYS A 37 13.16 11.51 4.92
N ARG A 38 12.54 11.00 3.83
CA ARG A 38 11.84 11.81 2.82
C ARG A 38 10.69 12.61 3.43
N SER A 39 10.07 12.15 4.51
CA SER A 39 8.97 12.85 5.20
C SER A 39 9.38 14.11 5.99
N THR A 40 10.66 14.51 5.98
CA THR A 40 11.17 15.67 6.76
C THR A 40 11.86 16.75 5.91
N GLN A 41 12.01 16.53 4.60
CA GLN A 41 12.74 17.46 3.73
C GLN A 41 11.83 17.99 2.60
N THR A 42 11.94 19.29 2.34
CA THR A 42 11.36 19.96 1.18
C THR A 42 11.97 19.39 -0.10
N MET A 43 11.20 18.59 -0.85
CA MET A 43 11.69 17.90 -2.05
C MET A 43 11.64 18.84 -3.27
N VAL A 44 12.72 18.91 -4.05
CA VAL A 44 12.70 19.61 -5.34
C VAL A 44 12.03 18.74 -6.39
N VAL A 45 10.92 19.24 -6.95
CA VAL A 45 10.09 18.55 -7.95
C VAL A 45 10.58 18.84 -9.36
N SER A 46 11.02 20.07 -9.62
CA SER A 46 11.65 20.47 -10.88
C SER A 46 12.57 21.67 -10.69
N GLU A 47 13.65 21.75 -11.49
CA GLU A 47 14.55 22.90 -11.55
C GLU A 47 14.54 23.49 -12.97
N THR A 48 14.11 24.75 -13.10
CA THR A 48 14.16 25.50 -14.36
C THR A 48 15.37 26.43 -14.36
N PRO A 49 16.37 26.24 -15.24
CA PRO A 49 17.53 27.13 -15.33
C PRO A 49 17.15 28.47 -15.98
N VAL A 50 17.29 29.56 -15.23
CA VAL A 50 17.05 30.94 -15.69
C VAL A 50 18.38 31.65 -15.85
N THR A 51 18.63 32.17 -17.06
CA THR A 51 19.76 33.06 -17.32
C THR A 51 19.35 34.50 -17.05
N CYS A 52 20.01 35.14 -16.09
CA CYS A 52 19.87 36.57 -15.82
C CYS A 52 21.09 37.31 -16.40
N TYR A 53 20.85 38.37 -17.16
CA TYR A 53 21.88 39.34 -17.53
C TYR A 53 21.77 40.54 -16.60
N ARG A 54 22.85 40.86 -15.87
CA ARG A 54 22.95 42.14 -15.18
C ARG A 54 23.65 43.12 -16.11
N ASP A 55 22.92 44.17 -16.49
CA ASP A 55 23.52 45.34 -17.12
C ASP A 55 24.40 46.10 -16.10
N VAL A 56 25.58 46.50 -16.54
CA VAL A 56 26.61 47.22 -15.80
C VAL A 56 27.42 47.97 -16.85
N TRP A 57 27.71 49.25 -16.64
CA TRP A 57 28.51 50.09 -17.54
C TRP A 57 29.81 49.35 -17.97
N GLY A 58 29.80 48.78 -19.18
CA GLY A 58 30.73 47.71 -19.59
C GLY A 58 29.99 46.54 -20.25
N ALA A 59 30.54 45.32 -20.16
CA ALA A 59 29.96 44.12 -20.77
C ALA A 59 28.92 43.44 -19.83
N PRO A 60 27.76 42.98 -20.34
CA PRO A 60 26.68 42.45 -19.52
C PRO A 60 27.07 41.14 -18.82
N LYS A 61 26.92 41.10 -17.49
CA LYS A 61 27.32 39.93 -16.69
C LYS A 61 26.22 38.88 -16.66
N LYS A 62 26.39 37.83 -17.46
CA LYS A 62 25.57 36.61 -17.43
C LYS A 62 25.70 35.90 -16.08
N ARG A 63 24.58 35.49 -15.50
CA ARG A 63 24.48 34.56 -14.36
C ARG A 63 23.40 33.54 -14.63
N VAL A 64 23.59 32.30 -14.17
CA VAL A 64 22.54 31.27 -14.19
C VAL A 64 22.02 31.10 -12.76
N THR A 65 20.71 30.97 -12.63
CA THR A 65 20.02 30.74 -11.36
C THR A 65 18.91 29.73 -11.61
N HIS A 66 18.65 28.82 -10.68
CA HIS A 66 17.59 27.82 -10.86
C HIS A 66 16.33 28.26 -10.11
N LEU A 67 15.19 28.21 -10.79
CA LEU A 67 13.88 28.28 -10.17
C LEU A 67 13.44 26.86 -9.84
N CYS A 68 13.44 26.52 -8.56
CA CYS A 68 13.07 25.20 -8.06
C CYS A 68 11.59 25.20 -7.64
N ARG A 69 10.75 24.39 -8.27
CA ARG A 69 9.43 24.04 -7.73
C ARG A 69 9.62 22.96 -6.68
N VAL A 70 9.00 23.09 -5.51
CA VAL A 70 9.20 22.16 -4.40
C VAL A 70 7.90 21.65 -3.79
N GLN A 71 7.95 20.45 -3.23
CA GLN A 71 6.91 19.84 -2.42
C GLN A 71 7.24 20.07 -0.93
N LEU A 72 6.25 20.50 -0.15
CA LEU A 72 6.39 20.56 1.31
C LEU A 72 6.44 19.14 1.89
N PRO A 73 7.15 18.91 3.02
CA PRO A 73 7.08 17.63 3.71
C PRO A 73 5.63 17.31 4.15
N PRO A 74 5.26 16.02 4.21
CA PRO A 74 3.94 15.58 4.68
C PRO A 74 3.66 16.04 6.11
N SER A 75 2.38 16.30 6.41
CA SER A 75 1.90 16.61 7.76
C SER A 75 1.70 15.38 8.65
N GLU A 76 1.71 14.18 8.08
CA GLU A 76 1.29 12.92 8.70
C GLU A 76 2.29 11.79 8.41
N LEU A 77 2.20 10.69 9.15
CA LEU A 77 3.04 9.52 8.94
C LEU A 77 2.73 8.82 7.60
N LEU A 78 3.75 8.71 6.74
CA LEU A 78 3.66 8.03 5.44
C LEU A 78 3.50 6.50 5.53
N HIS A 79 3.47 5.91 6.72
CA HIS A 79 3.23 4.48 6.91
C HIS A 79 2.59 4.18 8.26
N ARG A 80 1.79 3.10 8.31
CA ARG A 80 1.26 2.51 9.54
C ARG A 80 1.01 1.02 9.31
N GLU A 81 0.98 0.27 10.40
CA GLU A 81 0.88 -1.20 10.40
C GLU A 81 0.03 -1.63 11.60
N TRP A 82 -0.79 -2.65 11.43
CA TRP A 82 -1.66 -3.25 12.45
C TRP A 82 -1.48 -4.76 12.44
N ARG A 83 -1.45 -5.36 13.63
CA ARG A 83 -1.31 -6.82 13.79
C ARG A 83 -2.65 -7.52 13.70
N LEU A 84 -2.62 -8.73 13.15
CA LEU A 84 -3.75 -9.65 13.07
C LEU A 84 -3.60 -10.75 14.14
N GLU A 85 -4.70 -11.41 14.51
CA GLU A 85 -4.76 -12.35 15.64
C GLU A 85 -4.04 -13.68 15.36
N ASP A 86 -3.90 -14.05 14.08
CA ASP A 86 -3.08 -15.19 13.60
C ASP A 86 -1.56 -14.98 13.82
N GLY A 87 -1.13 -13.73 14.01
CA GLY A 87 0.25 -13.29 14.11
C GLY A 87 0.82 -12.70 12.83
N GLY A 88 0.00 -12.51 11.79
CA GLY A 88 0.30 -11.69 10.63
C GLY A 88 0.12 -10.19 10.90
N SER A 89 0.18 -9.38 9.86
CA SER A 89 -0.10 -7.94 9.93
C SER A 89 -0.57 -7.38 8.59
N TRP A 90 -1.12 -6.18 8.60
CA TRP A 90 -1.40 -5.42 7.39
C TRP A 90 -1.10 -3.94 7.60
N GLY A 91 -1.03 -3.18 6.51
CA GLY A 91 -0.84 -1.75 6.63
C GLY A 91 -0.82 -1.01 5.30
N TYR A 92 -0.39 0.25 5.37
CA TYR A 92 -0.19 1.09 4.19
C TYR A 92 1.19 1.75 4.18
N VAL A 93 1.63 2.09 2.97
CA VAL A 93 2.71 3.04 2.70
C VAL A 93 2.20 4.07 1.70
N PHE A 94 2.42 5.35 1.97
CA PHE A 94 1.99 6.44 1.11
C PHE A 94 3.14 6.95 0.24
N ASN A 95 3.04 6.77 -1.07
CA ASN A 95 3.96 7.30 -2.07
C ASN A 95 3.68 8.81 -2.27
N TYR A 96 4.24 9.63 -1.39
CA TYR A 96 3.98 11.07 -1.36
C TYR A 96 4.40 11.81 -2.65
N SER A 97 5.37 11.27 -3.39
CA SER A 97 5.78 11.76 -4.71
C SER A 97 4.88 11.30 -5.87
N GLY A 98 4.16 10.18 -5.72
CA GLY A 98 3.24 9.66 -6.74
C GLY A 98 1.76 10.01 -6.50
N HIS A 99 1.41 10.50 -5.31
CA HIS A 99 0.03 10.72 -4.85
C HIS A 99 -0.79 9.42 -4.75
N GLU A 100 -0.16 8.33 -4.34
CA GLU A 100 -0.73 6.98 -4.26
C GLU A 100 -0.51 6.37 -2.87
N MET A 101 -1.45 5.53 -2.42
CA MET A 101 -1.30 4.72 -1.21
C MET A 101 -1.22 3.23 -1.58
N CYS A 102 -0.12 2.59 -1.19
CA CYS A 102 0.14 1.18 -1.38
C CYS A 102 -0.31 0.40 -0.13
N ILE A 103 -1.23 -0.55 -0.27
CA ILE A 103 -1.65 -1.48 0.80
C ILE A 103 -0.82 -2.77 0.73
N TYR A 104 -0.53 -3.33 1.90
CA TYR A 104 0.11 -4.64 2.05
C TYR A 104 -0.55 -5.46 3.17
N GLN A 105 -0.44 -6.78 3.05
CA GLN A 105 -0.81 -7.76 4.08
C GLN A 105 0.30 -8.81 4.12
N LEU A 106 0.80 -9.09 5.33
CA LEU A 106 1.93 -9.97 5.62
C LEU A 106 1.45 -11.18 6.42
N GLU A 107 1.90 -12.36 6.02
CA GLU A 107 1.74 -13.58 6.80
C GLU A 107 2.65 -13.59 8.05
N LYS A 108 2.44 -14.57 8.93
CA LYS A 108 3.16 -14.69 10.21
C LYS A 108 4.65 -14.95 10.00
N GLY A 109 5.47 -13.91 10.23
CA GLY A 109 6.92 -13.95 9.99
C GLY A 109 7.33 -13.55 8.58
N GLU A 110 6.40 -13.11 7.74
CA GLU A 110 6.72 -12.41 6.49
C GLU A 110 7.20 -10.98 6.78
N TYR A 111 8.06 -10.45 5.92
CA TYR A 111 8.61 -9.09 6.03
C TYR A 111 8.17 -8.24 4.85
N PHE A 112 7.74 -7.00 5.12
CA PHE A 112 7.30 -6.08 4.06
C PHE A 112 8.38 -5.92 2.97
N SER A 113 7.96 -6.19 1.73
CA SER A 113 8.74 -6.11 0.50
C SER A 113 7.95 -5.33 -0.54
N PRO A 114 8.59 -4.59 -1.47
CA PRO A 114 7.89 -3.98 -2.62
C PRO A 114 7.11 -5.00 -3.49
N LEU A 115 7.45 -6.29 -3.43
CA LEU A 115 6.71 -7.37 -4.09
C LEU A 115 5.51 -7.89 -3.27
N GLY A 116 5.44 -7.56 -1.98
CA GLY A 116 4.31 -7.87 -1.09
C GLY A 116 3.22 -6.78 -1.08
N LEU A 117 3.33 -5.78 -1.97
CA LEU A 117 2.26 -4.80 -2.21
C LEU A 117 1.07 -5.50 -2.85
N LYS A 118 -0.10 -5.35 -2.23
CA LYS A 118 -1.34 -6.02 -2.65
C LYS A 118 -2.23 -5.13 -3.51
N ALA A 119 -2.33 -3.84 -3.18
CA ALA A 119 -3.12 -2.86 -3.93
C ALA A 119 -2.44 -1.50 -3.95
N ASN A 120 -2.68 -0.72 -5.01
CA ASN A 120 -2.28 0.69 -5.13
C ASN A 120 -3.53 1.54 -5.35
N LEU A 121 -3.72 2.55 -4.51
CA LEU A 121 -4.95 3.32 -4.40
C LEU A 121 -4.69 4.81 -4.59
N THR A 122 -5.47 5.46 -5.46
CA THR A 122 -5.49 6.92 -5.60
C THR A 122 -6.42 7.56 -4.56
N SER A 123 -6.47 8.89 -4.53
CA SER A 123 -7.45 9.62 -3.72
C SER A 123 -8.90 9.29 -4.07
N THR A 124 -9.17 8.82 -5.30
CA THR A 124 -10.52 8.41 -5.73
C THR A 124 -10.88 7.06 -5.11
N ASP A 125 -10.02 6.05 -5.25
CA ASP A 125 -10.23 4.72 -4.67
C ASP A 125 -10.39 4.79 -3.14
N TRP A 126 -9.57 5.63 -2.48
CA TRP A 126 -9.68 5.88 -1.04
C TRP A 126 -11.02 6.49 -0.63
N SER A 127 -11.57 7.40 -1.45
CA SER A 127 -12.87 8.02 -1.19
C SER A 127 -14.02 6.99 -1.29
N VAL A 128 -13.93 6.02 -2.20
CA VAL A 128 -14.90 4.91 -2.29
C VAL A 128 -14.80 4.00 -1.07
N LEU A 129 -13.59 3.65 -0.63
CA LEU A 129 -13.37 2.84 0.58
C LEU A 129 -13.86 3.51 1.87
N CYS A 130 -13.68 4.83 1.98
CA CYS A 130 -14.27 5.61 3.07
C CYS A 130 -15.81 5.59 3.00
N THR A 131 -16.39 5.61 1.79
CA THR A 131 -17.84 5.54 1.59
C THR A 131 -18.39 4.19 2.06
N LEU A 132 -17.83 3.05 1.63
CA LEU A 132 -18.24 1.71 2.10
C LEU A 132 -18.23 1.62 3.64
N SER A 133 -17.19 2.18 4.27
CA SER A 133 -17.03 2.19 5.74
C SER A 133 -18.11 2.98 6.50
N THR A 134 -18.90 3.82 5.80
CA THR A 134 -20.08 4.50 6.36
C THR A 134 -21.40 3.85 5.97
N TYR A 135 -21.45 3.12 4.86
CA TYR A 135 -22.64 2.39 4.41
C TYR A 135 -22.81 1.05 5.15
N GLY A 136 -21.72 0.38 5.55
CA GLY A 136 -21.77 -0.90 6.27
C GLY A 136 -22.52 -0.85 7.62
N SER A 137 -22.76 0.34 8.18
CA SER A 137 -23.58 0.55 9.39
C SER A 137 -25.09 0.67 9.12
N ARG A 138 -25.57 0.39 7.90
CA ARG A 138 -27.00 0.36 7.55
C ARG A 138 -27.41 -1.04 7.07
N GLU A 139 -27.98 -1.83 7.98
CA GLU A 139 -28.29 -3.26 7.83
C GLU A 139 -29.33 -3.65 6.74
N ASN A 140 -29.79 -2.74 5.86
CA ASN A 140 -31.07 -2.90 5.15
C ASN A 140 -31.08 -2.75 3.61
N ASP A 141 -29.96 -2.52 2.93
CA ASP A 141 -29.92 -2.41 1.45
C ASP A 141 -29.20 -3.61 0.79
N PRO A 142 -29.92 -4.69 0.40
CA PRO A 142 -29.34 -5.82 -0.32
C PRO A 142 -29.16 -5.49 -1.81
N LEU A 143 -27.93 -5.17 -2.21
CA LEU A 143 -27.55 -5.06 -3.63
C LEU A 143 -27.08 -6.42 -4.16
N VAL A 144 -27.87 -7.02 -5.06
CA VAL A 144 -27.58 -8.29 -5.72
C VAL A 144 -26.88 -8.05 -7.08
N ASP A 145 -25.91 -8.90 -7.41
CA ASP A 145 -25.02 -8.74 -8.56
C ASP A 145 -25.70 -8.89 -9.93
N PRO A 146 -25.22 -8.16 -10.95
CA PRO A 146 -25.27 -8.57 -12.34
C PRO A 146 -24.01 -9.38 -12.70
N ASP A 147 -24.20 -10.69 -12.93
CA ASP A 147 -23.26 -11.64 -13.54
C ASP A 147 -22.00 -12.03 -12.73
N GLU A 148 -22.19 -12.85 -11.69
CA GLU A 148 -21.12 -13.74 -11.20
C GLU A 148 -20.75 -14.80 -12.26
N PRO A 149 -19.45 -15.15 -12.33
CA PRO A 149 -19.09 -16.56 -12.22
C PRO A 149 -18.27 -16.82 -10.94
N MET A 150 -18.91 -17.47 -9.97
CA MET A 150 -18.23 -18.08 -8.82
C MET A 150 -17.20 -19.12 -9.30
N SER A 151 -16.04 -19.18 -8.63
CA SER A 151 -14.97 -20.09 -8.99
C SER A 151 -15.37 -21.56 -8.80
N GLU A 152 -15.33 -22.35 -9.87
CA GLU A 152 -15.35 -23.81 -9.80
C GLU A 152 -14.03 -24.35 -9.22
N ASP A 153 -13.83 -24.19 -7.90
CA ASP A 153 -13.11 -25.17 -7.06
C ASP A 153 -13.15 -24.79 -5.56
N GLY A 154 -13.32 -25.80 -4.70
CA GLY A 154 -12.84 -25.77 -3.30
C GLY A 154 -13.75 -25.19 -2.20
N GLU A 155 -14.09 -23.91 -2.22
CA GLU A 155 -14.60 -23.19 -1.02
C GLU A 155 -16.10 -22.86 -1.05
N LYS A 156 -16.93 -23.64 -0.35
CA LYS A 156 -18.33 -23.29 -0.06
C LYS A 156 -18.46 -22.44 1.22
N ASN A 157 -19.56 -21.69 1.30
CA ASN A 157 -20.08 -20.90 2.44
C ASN A 157 -19.56 -19.45 2.65
N TRP A 158 -18.86 -18.80 1.71
CA TRP A 158 -18.80 -17.33 1.73
C TRP A 158 -20.03 -16.73 1.03
N LYS A 159 -20.78 -15.90 1.76
CA LYS A 159 -21.95 -15.15 1.29
C LYS A 159 -21.62 -13.66 1.23
N LEU A 160 -21.79 -13.06 0.06
CA LEU A 160 -21.74 -11.61 -0.12
C LEU A 160 -22.90 -10.92 0.62
N VAL A 161 -22.60 -9.88 1.40
CA VAL A 161 -23.60 -9.06 2.11
C VAL A 161 -23.77 -7.71 1.42
N SER A 162 -22.67 -7.06 1.07
CA SER A 162 -22.65 -5.83 0.29
C SER A 162 -21.34 -5.70 -0.49
N SER A 163 -21.37 -4.94 -1.60
CA SER A 163 -20.19 -4.61 -2.38
C SER A 163 -20.24 -3.19 -2.94
N MET A 164 -19.07 -2.65 -3.28
CA MET A 164 -18.90 -1.49 -4.14
C MET A 164 -17.82 -1.82 -5.18
N VAL A 165 -18.14 -1.62 -6.45
CA VAL A 165 -17.24 -1.85 -7.60
C VAL A 165 -16.96 -0.52 -8.29
N TRP A 166 -15.70 -0.25 -8.63
CA TRP A 166 -15.32 0.96 -9.37
C TRP A 166 -14.16 0.72 -10.33
N GLU A 167 -14.17 1.41 -11.48
CA GLU A 167 -13.07 1.37 -12.44
C GLU A 167 -11.92 2.22 -11.92
N THR A 168 -10.75 1.60 -11.70
CA THR A 168 -9.55 2.28 -11.19
C THR A 168 -8.55 2.61 -12.31
N LYS A 169 -8.53 1.81 -13.38
CA LYS A 169 -7.57 2.00 -14.49
C LYS A 169 -8.10 1.47 -15.82
N ARG A 170 -8.00 2.29 -16.87
CA ARG A 170 -8.25 1.89 -18.26
C ARG A 170 -6.93 1.69 -19.01
N THR A 171 -6.83 0.62 -19.79
CA THR A 171 -5.63 0.25 -20.58
C THR A 171 -6.02 -0.23 -21.98
N GLY A 172 -5.05 -0.33 -22.90
CA GLY A 172 -5.25 -1.02 -24.19
C GLY A 172 -5.56 -2.51 -24.03
N SER A 173 -5.17 -3.10 -22.90
CA SER A 173 -5.51 -4.44 -22.42
C SER A 173 -6.76 -4.45 -21.51
N GLY A 174 -7.69 -3.52 -21.75
CA GLY A 174 -9.00 -3.48 -21.09
C GLY A 174 -9.09 -2.67 -19.80
N ARG A 175 -10.22 -2.83 -19.11
CA ARG A 175 -10.61 -2.07 -17.90
C ARG A 175 -10.36 -2.87 -16.62
N TRP A 176 -9.76 -2.20 -15.64
CA TRP A 176 -9.43 -2.75 -14.33
C TRP A 176 -10.27 -2.10 -13.23
N TYR A 177 -10.71 -2.94 -12.31
CA TYR A 177 -11.68 -2.63 -11.28
C TYR A 177 -11.17 -3.06 -9.92
N TYR A 178 -11.55 -2.32 -8.88
CA TYR A 178 -11.57 -2.86 -7.52
C TYR A 178 -13.01 -3.21 -7.16
N ARG A 179 -13.19 -4.29 -6.38
CA ARG A 179 -14.42 -4.63 -5.65
C ARG A 179 -14.09 -4.67 -4.17
N ALA A 180 -14.60 -3.71 -3.40
CA ALA A 180 -14.60 -3.78 -1.95
C ALA A 180 -15.91 -4.43 -1.49
N SER A 181 -15.85 -5.40 -0.58
CA SER A 181 -17.02 -6.18 -0.17
C SER A 181 -17.01 -6.56 1.30
N HIS A 182 -18.21 -6.68 1.87
CA HIS A 182 -18.44 -7.39 3.13
C HIS A 182 -18.93 -8.80 2.79
N GLN A 183 -18.18 -9.79 3.24
CA GLN A 183 -18.50 -11.21 3.08
C GLN A 183 -18.70 -11.86 4.44
N THR A 184 -19.58 -12.85 4.50
CA THR A 184 -19.92 -13.60 5.73
C THR A 184 -19.78 -15.09 5.51
N LYS A 185 -19.35 -15.83 6.54
CA LYS A 185 -19.32 -17.30 6.54
C LYS A 185 -19.87 -17.84 7.84
N GLU A 186 -20.83 -18.74 7.73
CA GLU A 186 -21.34 -19.51 8.85
C GLU A 186 -20.35 -20.62 9.21
N THR A 187 -20.03 -20.73 10.50
CA THR A 187 -19.07 -21.67 11.09
C THR A 187 -19.70 -22.32 12.32
N ASP A 188 -19.14 -23.45 12.78
CA ASP A 188 -19.59 -24.14 14.00
C ASP A 188 -19.57 -23.25 15.26
N THR A 189 -18.80 -22.15 15.22
CA THR A 189 -18.65 -21.14 16.28
C THR A 189 -19.50 -19.87 16.09
N GLY A 190 -20.24 -19.74 14.98
CA GLY A 190 -21.04 -18.56 14.65
C GLY A 190 -20.73 -17.96 13.27
N VAL A 191 -21.17 -16.73 13.02
CA VAL A 191 -20.95 -16.03 11.74
C VAL A 191 -19.66 -15.21 11.79
N VAL A 192 -18.71 -15.53 10.92
CA VAL A 192 -17.51 -14.72 10.66
C VAL A 192 -17.86 -13.63 9.63
N SER A 193 -17.45 -12.39 9.88
CA SER A 193 -17.59 -11.26 8.95
C SER A 193 -16.24 -10.71 8.53
N GLU A 194 -16.03 -10.54 7.22
CA GLU A 194 -14.79 -10.05 6.65
C GLU A 194 -15.00 -8.90 5.67
N PHE A 195 -14.03 -8.00 5.64
CA PHE A 195 -13.79 -7.08 4.53
C PHE A 195 -12.85 -7.75 3.51
N VAL A 196 -13.25 -7.74 2.24
CA VAL A 196 -12.44 -8.26 1.11
C VAL A 196 -12.34 -7.21 0.01
N LEU A 197 -11.11 -6.88 -0.40
CA LEU A 197 -10.81 -6.02 -1.54
C LEU A 197 -10.22 -6.86 -2.68
N ASP A 198 -11.01 -7.11 -3.72
CA ASP A 198 -10.56 -7.76 -4.95
C ASP A 198 -10.09 -6.72 -5.97
N TYR A 199 -9.06 -7.07 -6.74
CA TYR A 199 -8.64 -6.38 -7.96
C TYR A 199 -8.89 -7.30 -9.16
N PHE A 200 -9.57 -6.82 -10.19
CA PHE A 200 -9.97 -7.66 -11.32
C PHE A 200 -10.09 -6.92 -12.66
N ASN A 201 -10.13 -7.69 -13.75
CA ASN A 201 -10.40 -7.22 -15.10
C ASN A 201 -11.41 -8.17 -15.77
N GLY A 202 -12.66 -7.73 -15.87
CA GLY A 202 -13.76 -8.50 -16.42
C GLY A 202 -13.66 -8.81 -17.93
N GLU A 203 -12.69 -8.23 -18.64
CA GLU A 203 -12.46 -8.47 -20.08
C GLU A 203 -11.42 -9.57 -20.32
N CYS A 204 -10.65 -9.98 -19.28
CA CYS A 204 -9.69 -11.09 -19.36
C CYS A 204 -9.79 -12.13 -18.23
N GLY A 205 -10.75 -12.00 -17.31
CA GLY A 205 -11.01 -12.97 -16.24
C GLY A 205 -9.96 -13.00 -15.12
N VAL A 206 -9.00 -12.07 -15.11
CA VAL A 206 -8.04 -11.94 -14.00
C VAL A 206 -8.77 -11.41 -12.77
N LEU A 207 -8.68 -12.17 -11.66
CA LEU A 207 -9.19 -11.83 -10.34
C LEU A 207 -8.10 -12.10 -9.30
N GLN A 208 -7.85 -11.15 -8.41
CA GLN A 208 -6.91 -11.28 -7.30
C GLN A 208 -7.50 -10.61 -6.05
N SER A 209 -7.81 -11.39 -5.01
CA SER A 209 -8.09 -10.83 -3.68
C SER A 209 -6.81 -10.20 -3.12
N THR A 210 -6.84 -8.90 -2.85
CA THR A 210 -5.67 -8.10 -2.46
C THR A 210 -5.56 -7.97 -0.93
N LEU A 211 -6.67 -7.67 -0.25
CA LEU A 211 -6.73 -7.50 1.20
C LEU A 211 -7.93 -8.29 1.73
N ARG A 212 -7.71 -9.09 2.79
CA ARG A 212 -8.75 -9.88 3.45
C ARG A 212 -8.60 -9.77 4.96
N LEU A 213 -9.58 -9.18 5.64
CA LEU A 213 -9.50 -8.78 7.05
C LEU A 213 -10.82 -9.05 7.79
N PRO A 214 -10.82 -9.29 9.11
CA PRO A 214 -12.04 -9.21 9.93
C PRO A 214 -12.70 -7.84 9.78
N LEU A 215 -14.02 -7.80 9.59
CA LEU A 215 -14.75 -6.57 9.27
C LEU A 215 -14.59 -5.50 10.37
N ASP A 216 -14.70 -5.90 11.64
CA ASP A 216 -14.59 -4.98 12.78
C ASP A 216 -13.20 -4.35 12.88
N HIS A 217 -12.15 -5.10 12.52
CA HIS A 217 -10.78 -4.61 12.47
C HIS A 217 -10.62 -3.57 11.34
N TRP A 218 -11.17 -3.84 10.16
CA TRP A 218 -11.21 -2.87 9.06
C TRP A 218 -11.98 -1.59 9.44
N ALA A 219 -13.19 -1.73 9.99
CA ALA A 219 -14.02 -0.59 10.39
C ALA A 219 -13.35 0.27 11.48
N HIS A 220 -12.75 -0.37 12.48
CA HIS A 220 -11.99 0.32 13.53
C HIS A 220 -10.82 1.12 12.94
N VAL A 221 -10.00 0.51 12.08
CA VAL A 221 -8.87 1.20 11.44
C VAL A 221 -9.33 2.33 10.52
N MET A 222 -10.38 2.12 9.73
CA MET A 222 -10.90 3.14 8.80
C MET A 222 -11.39 4.39 9.52
N SER A 223 -12.07 4.23 10.66
CA SER A 223 -12.52 5.37 11.49
C SER A 223 -11.37 6.27 11.94
N ASP A 224 -10.20 5.68 12.22
CA ASP A 224 -9.00 6.37 12.69
C ASP A 224 -8.09 6.87 11.54
N LEU A 225 -8.34 6.43 10.29
CA LEU A 225 -7.42 6.61 9.16
C LEU A 225 -7.97 7.48 8.02
N ALA A 226 -9.30 7.50 7.83
CA ALA A 226 -9.98 8.16 6.70
C ALA A 226 -9.46 9.60 6.44
N GLU A 227 -9.55 10.48 7.44
CA GLU A 227 -9.13 11.87 7.34
C GLU A 227 -7.61 12.06 7.28
N LYS A 228 -6.81 11.18 7.92
CA LYS A 228 -5.34 11.26 7.91
C LYS A 228 -4.78 10.98 6.51
N VAL A 229 -5.25 9.91 5.86
CA VAL A 229 -4.84 9.56 4.49
C VAL A 229 -5.40 10.54 3.45
N LYS A 230 -6.62 11.03 3.64
CA LYS A 230 -7.18 12.15 2.86
C LYS A 230 -6.31 13.41 2.99
N GLY A 231 -5.81 13.71 4.19
CA GLY A 231 -4.81 14.75 4.44
C GLY A 231 -3.49 14.53 3.71
N LEU A 232 -3.01 13.28 3.62
CA LEU A 232 -1.83 12.92 2.82
C LEU A 232 -2.06 13.12 1.31
N PHE A 233 -3.21 12.70 0.76
CA PHE A 233 -3.55 12.99 -0.65
C PHE A 233 -3.57 14.49 -0.92
N VAL A 234 -4.32 15.27 -0.14
CA VAL A 234 -4.42 16.74 -0.30
C VAL A 234 -3.07 17.44 -0.14
N SER A 235 -2.28 17.09 0.88
CA SER A 235 -0.96 17.72 1.10
C SER A 235 0.06 17.32 0.02
N SER A 236 0.06 16.07 -0.44
CA SER A 236 0.94 15.63 -1.52
C SER A 236 0.68 16.38 -2.83
N GLN A 237 -0.59 16.62 -3.17
CA GLN A 237 -1.01 17.41 -4.33
C GLN A 237 -0.91 18.93 -4.08
N SER A 238 -0.58 19.37 -2.86
CA SER A 238 -0.43 20.79 -2.49
C SER A 238 0.91 21.35 -2.96
N TYR A 239 1.09 21.43 -4.28
CA TYR A 239 2.12 22.21 -4.93
C TYR A 239 1.86 23.72 -4.75
N LYS A 240 1.95 24.22 -3.51
CA LYS A 240 2.09 25.66 -3.27
C LYS A 240 3.32 26.13 -4.04
N ASP A 241 3.21 27.24 -4.76
CA ASP A 241 4.28 27.76 -5.64
C ASP A 241 5.42 28.41 -4.83
N ILE A 242 6.07 27.60 -3.99
CA ILE A 242 7.28 27.92 -3.24
C ILE A 242 8.45 27.85 -4.23
N MET A 243 8.52 28.87 -5.08
CA MET A 243 9.55 29.05 -6.09
C MET A 243 10.87 29.42 -5.42
N MET A 244 11.67 28.42 -5.05
CA MET A 244 12.98 28.66 -4.43
C MET A 244 14.02 29.06 -5.49
N VAL A 245 14.75 30.13 -5.23
CA VAL A 245 15.78 30.67 -6.14
C VAL A 245 17.15 30.12 -5.75
N ARG A 246 17.53 28.97 -6.32
CA ARG A 246 18.81 28.32 -6.04
C ARG A 246 19.92 28.92 -6.91
N ARG A 247 20.82 29.66 -6.27
CA ARG A 247 22.06 30.15 -6.90
C ARG A 247 23.09 29.03 -6.93
N THR A 248 23.73 28.81 -8.07
CA THR A 248 25.04 28.16 -8.11
C THR A 248 26.06 29.09 -7.44
N LEU A 249 26.94 28.50 -6.64
CA LEU A 249 28.14 29.16 -6.09
C LEU A 249 29.25 29.16 -7.14
#